data_AF-A0A8R1EKJ4-F1
#
_entry.id   AF-A0A8R1EKJ4-F1
#
_cell.length_a   1.000
_cell.length_b   1.000
_cell.length_c   1.000
_cell.angle_alpha   90.00
_cell.angle_beta   90.00
_cell.angle_gamma   90.00
#
_symmetry.space_group_name_H-M   'P 1'
#
loop_
_entity.id
_entity.type
_entity.pdbx_description
1 polymer ?
#
loop_
_entity_poly.entity_id
_entity_poly.type
_entity_poly.pdbx_seq_one_letter_code
_entity_poly.pdbx_strand_id
1 'polypeptide(L)'
;MSLIGRVKNTIGMLLSMYFSTMRFEKELEMIKPYYKGAKTWREHVEGVAFNMVNSNRYLDYASPTLPKTVFIGGMQVNTKQSGKTKLSKEWDEVLSLREQNVLVSFGSNAFSSDMPDEYKSAFLKVFGSMPNTTFIWKYEIENATLANHLPNVKLTTWMPQNDILGISKC
;
A
#
# COMPACT_ATOMS: atom_id res chain seq x y z
N MET A 1 -13.32 -18.61 -21.96
CA MET A 1 -11.86 -18.38 -21.84
C MET A 1 -11.17 -18.97 -23.07
N SER A 2 -10.52 -18.13 -23.90
CA SER A 2 -9.88 -18.56 -25.15
C SER A 2 -8.55 -19.29 -24.91
N LEU A 3 -8.05 -20.03 -25.92
CA LEU A 3 -6.74 -20.69 -25.88
C LEU A 3 -5.60 -19.69 -25.59
N ILE A 4 -5.63 -18.52 -26.23
CA ILE A 4 -4.65 -17.45 -26.01
C ILE A 4 -4.70 -16.94 -24.57
N GLY A 5 -5.89 -16.78 -24.00
CA GLY A 5 -6.06 -16.41 -22.59
C GLY A 5 -5.46 -17.44 -21.64
N ARG A 6 -5.65 -18.73 -21.94
CA ARG A 6 -5.05 -19.84 -21.16
C ARG A 6 -3.54 -19.79 -21.23
N VAL A 7 -2.95 -19.62 -22.41
CA VAL A 7 -1.48 -19.51 -22.57
C VAL A 7 -0.91 -18.33 -21.76
N LYS A 8 -1.54 -17.16 -21.83
CA LYS A 8 -1.13 -15.99 -21.03
C LYS A 8 -1.20 -16.28 -19.52
N ASN A 9 -2.29 -16.90 -19.06
CA ASN A 9 -2.45 -17.27 -17.65
C ASN A 9 -1.40 -18.29 -17.20
N THR A 10 -1.09 -19.30 -18.03
CA THR A 10 -0.04 -20.28 -17.74
C THR A 10 1.33 -19.62 -17.63
N ILE A 11 1.68 -18.75 -18.57
CA ILE A 11 2.96 -18.00 -18.52
C ILE A 11 3.02 -17.13 -17.26
N GLY A 12 1.95 -16.39 -16.96
CA GLY A 12 1.87 -15.57 -15.75
C GLY A 12 2.01 -16.40 -14.46
N MET A 13 1.39 -17.57 -14.40
CA MET A 13 1.52 -18.50 -13.27
C MET A 13 2.95 -19.01 -13.12
N LEU A 14 3.60 -19.42 -14.21
CA LEU A 14 4.99 -19.90 -14.17
C LEU A 14 5.96 -18.81 -13.73
N LEU A 15 5.80 -17.58 -14.24
CA LEU A 15 6.60 -16.43 -13.81
C LEU A 15 6.40 -16.13 -12.33
N SER A 16 5.14 -16.07 -11.86
CA SER A 16 4.81 -15.87 -10.45
C SER A 16 5.46 -16.94 -9.56
N MET A 17 5.32 -18.21 -9.94
CA MET A 17 5.91 -19.34 -9.21
C MET A 17 7.44 -19.25 -9.14
N TYR A 18 8.09 -18.85 -10.26
CA TYR A 18 9.53 -18.64 -10.31
C TYR A 18 9.98 -17.53 -9.35
N PHE A 19 9.36 -16.35 -9.41
CA PHE A 19 9.71 -15.23 -8.54
C PHE A 19 9.44 -15.53 -7.06
N SER A 20 8.30 -16.15 -6.74
CA SER A 20 7.99 -16.56 -5.36
C SER A 20 9.01 -17.56 -4.83
N THR A 21 9.33 -18.60 -5.60
CA THR A 21 10.29 -19.63 -5.18
C THR A 21 11.67 -19.03 -4.97
N MET A 22 12.15 -18.22 -5.92
CA MET A 22 13.44 -17.54 -5.80
C MET A 22 13.51 -16.66 -4.55
N ARG A 23 12.44 -15.91 -4.25
CA ARG A 23 12.37 -15.06 -3.06
C ARG A 23 12.45 -15.89 -1.78
N PHE A 24 11.58 -16.89 -1.63
CA PHE A 24 11.53 -17.71 -0.42
C PHE A 24 12.81 -18.50 -0.18
N GLU A 25 13.44 -19.02 -1.24
CA GLU A 25 14.72 -19.72 -1.13
C GLU A 25 15.83 -18.77 -0.67
N LYS A 26 15.94 -17.56 -1.25
CA LYS A 26 16.91 -16.57 -0.82
C LYS A 26 16.70 -16.15 0.64
N GLU A 27 15.45 -15.90 1.06
CA GLU A 27 15.13 -15.59 2.45
C GLU A 27 15.57 -16.72 3.40
N LEU A 28 15.35 -17.98 3.01
CA LEU A 28 15.76 -19.13 3.81
C LEU A 28 17.29 -19.27 3.90
N GLU A 29 18.02 -19.12 2.79
CA GLU A 29 19.49 -19.14 2.77
C GLU A 29 20.08 -18.08 3.71
N MET A 30 19.49 -16.88 3.77
CA MET A 30 19.92 -15.80 4.66
C MET A 30 19.76 -16.15 6.15
N ILE A 31 18.79 -17.00 6.50
CA ILE A 31 18.50 -17.39 7.89
C ILE A 31 19.37 -18.57 8.34
N LYS A 32 19.80 -19.45 7.42
CA LYS A 32 20.56 -20.68 7.74
C LYS A 32 21.78 -20.46 8.66
N PRO A 33 22.60 -19.40 8.54
CA PRO A 33 23.71 -19.16 9.45
C PRO A 33 23.29 -18.93 10.90
N TYR A 34 22.07 -18.42 11.11
CA TYR A 34 21.55 -18.03 12.42
C TYR A 34 20.65 -19.10 13.06
N TYR A 35 20.07 -20.00 12.26
CA TYR A 35 19.14 -21.02 12.75
C TYR A 35 19.44 -22.40 12.17
N LYS A 36 19.91 -23.32 13.02
CA LYS A 36 20.15 -24.72 12.66
C LYS A 36 18.83 -25.49 12.64
N GLY A 37 18.49 -26.09 11.51
CA GLY A 37 17.25 -26.86 11.33
C GLY A 37 16.06 -26.05 10.83
N ALA A 38 16.29 -24.98 10.08
CA ALA A 38 15.22 -24.25 9.42
C ALA A 38 14.47 -25.17 8.46
N LYS A 39 13.14 -25.28 8.62
CA LYS A 39 12.30 -26.00 7.66
C LYS A 39 12.27 -25.23 6.34
N THR A 40 12.00 -25.92 5.25
CA THR A 40 11.71 -25.28 3.98
C THR A 40 10.44 -24.43 4.09
N TRP A 41 10.32 -23.42 3.22
CA TRP A 41 9.11 -22.59 3.18
C TRP A 41 7.84 -23.42 2.92
N ARG A 42 7.95 -24.53 2.15
CA ARG A 42 6.83 -25.46 1.90
C ARG A 42 6.40 -26.17 3.16
N GLU A 43 7.34 -26.76 3.90
CA GLU A 43 7.05 -27.43 5.17
C GLU A 43 6.42 -26.48 6.20
N HIS A 44 6.84 -25.21 6.20
CA HIS A 44 6.18 -24.19 7.02
C HIS A 44 4.72 -23.98 6.61
N VAL A 45 4.44 -23.77 5.33
CA VAL A 45 3.07 -23.53 4.81
C VAL A 45 2.18 -24.78 4.94
N GLU A 46 2.72 -25.97 4.75
CA GLU A 46 1.99 -27.23 4.88
C GLU A 46 1.64 -27.53 6.34
N GLY A 47 2.57 -27.26 7.27
CA GLY A 47 2.43 -27.55 8.69
C GLY A 47 1.51 -26.62 9.49
N VAL A 48 1.04 -25.50 8.92
CA VAL A 48 0.10 -24.62 9.65
C VAL A 48 -1.28 -25.23 9.81
N ALA A 49 -1.88 -25.09 11.00
CA ALA A 49 -3.24 -25.51 11.27
C ALA A 49 -4.28 -24.64 10.53
N PHE A 50 -4.04 -23.33 10.44
CA PHE A 50 -4.87 -22.36 9.74
C PHE A 50 -4.02 -21.41 8.91
N ASN A 51 -4.53 -21.02 7.74
CA ASN A 51 -3.96 -19.95 6.92
C ASN A 51 -4.90 -18.75 6.97
N MET A 52 -4.51 -17.72 7.71
CA MET A 52 -5.30 -16.50 7.87
C MET A 52 -4.92 -15.48 6.80
N VAL A 53 -5.86 -15.16 5.92
CA VAL A 53 -5.64 -14.26 4.78
C VAL A 53 -6.32 -12.93 5.05
N ASN A 54 -5.56 -11.84 5.05
CA ASN A 54 -6.07 -10.49 5.24
C ASN A 54 -6.76 -9.97 3.97
N SER A 55 -7.89 -10.59 3.62
CA SER A 55 -8.69 -10.26 2.46
C SER A 55 -10.17 -10.54 2.72
N ASN A 56 -11.05 -9.89 1.95
CA ASN A 56 -12.47 -10.18 1.94
C ASN A 56 -12.79 -11.11 0.76
N ARG A 57 -13.25 -12.33 1.05
CA ARG A 57 -13.54 -13.37 0.06
C ARG A 57 -14.43 -12.92 -1.11
N TYR A 58 -15.33 -11.97 -0.90
CA TYR A 58 -16.24 -11.47 -1.94
C TYR A 58 -15.62 -10.38 -2.82
N LEU A 59 -14.59 -9.68 -2.33
CA LEU A 59 -13.88 -8.63 -3.06
C LEU A 59 -12.58 -9.13 -3.68
N ASP A 60 -12.06 -10.26 -3.18
CA ASP A 60 -10.83 -10.86 -3.67
C ASP A 60 -11.02 -11.61 -4.99
N TYR A 61 -9.91 -11.83 -5.69
CA TYR A 61 -9.88 -12.68 -6.86
C TYR A 61 -10.22 -14.13 -6.48
N ALA A 62 -11.05 -14.76 -7.30
CA ALA A 62 -11.37 -16.17 -7.15
C ALA A 62 -10.09 -17.01 -7.29
N SER A 63 -9.75 -17.73 -6.22
CA SER A 63 -8.59 -18.63 -6.16
C SER A 63 -8.95 -19.91 -5.42
N PRO A 64 -8.25 -21.03 -5.69
CA PRO A 64 -8.42 -22.26 -4.92
C PRO A 64 -8.03 -22.04 -3.46
N THR A 65 -8.92 -22.42 -2.53
CA THR A 65 -8.70 -22.31 -1.09
C THR A 65 -8.72 -23.68 -0.43
N LEU A 66 -7.91 -23.88 0.60
CA LEU A 66 -7.98 -25.06 1.45
C LEU A 66 -9.09 -24.89 2.50
N PRO A 67 -9.67 -25.98 3.04
CA PRO A 67 -10.61 -25.88 4.16
C PRO A 67 -10.04 -25.15 5.39
N LYS A 68 -8.70 -25.15 5.54
CA LYS A 68 -7.96 -24.45 6.59
C LYS A 68 -7.69 -22.96 6.31
N THR A 69 -8.17 -22.41 5.19
CA THR A 69 -8.01 -20.99 4.86
C THR A 69 -9.14 -20.16 5.46
N VAL A 70 -8.78 -19.18 6.30
CA VAL A 70 -9.72 -18.27 6.97
C VAL A 70 -9.48 -16.85 6.47
N PHE A 71 -10.51 -16.22 5.93
CA PHE A 71 -10.45 -14.84 5.43
C PHE A 71 -10.75 -13.86 6.56
N ILE A 72 -9.77 -13.04 6.91
CA ILE A 72 -9.84 -12.02 7.97
C ILE A 72 -9.46 -10.65 7.40
N GLY A 73 -10.19 -10.17 6.38
CA GLY A 73 -9.91 -8.89 5.75
C GLY A 73 -10.02 -7.69 6.70
N GLY A 74 -9.19 -6.67 6.45
CA GLY A 74 -9.24 -5.40 7.16
C GLY A 74 -8.51 -5.39 8.51
N MET A 75 -7.58 -6.32 8.74
CA MET A 75 -6.83 -6.41 10.01
C MET A 75 -6.11 -5.11 10.39
N GLN A 76 -5.68 -4.33 9.38
CA GLN A 76 -4.99 -3.06 9.60
C GLN A 76 -5.92 -1.86 9.85
N VAL A 77 -7.24 -2.02 9.69
CA VAL A 77 -8.20 -0.92 9.81
C VAL A 77 -8.83 -0.93 11.20
N ASN A 78 -8.78 0.19 11.90
CA ASN A 78 -9.48 0.34 13.18
C ASN A 78 -10.97 0.61 12.95
N THR A 79 -11.75 -0.46 12.77
CA THR A 79 -13.20 -0.36 12.52
C THR A 79 -13.99 0.25 13.69
N LYS A 80 -13.47 0.18 14.93
CA LYS A 80 -14.14 0.74 16.12
C LYS A 80 -14.16 2.28 16.14
N GLN A 81 -13.26 2.91 15.39
CA GLN A 81 -13.13 4.37 15.32
C GLN A 81 -13.68 4.97 14.02
N SER A 82 -14.25 4.15 13.12
CA SER A 82 -14.86 4.61 11.87
C SER A 82 -15.94 5.66 12.17
N GLY A 83 -15.75 6.90 11.69
CA GLY A 83 -16.64 8.04 11.95
C GLY A 83 -16.54 8.70 13.34
N LYS A 84 -15.70 8.18 14.25
CA LYS A 84 -15.43 8.78 15.58
C LYS A 84 -13.97 9.22 15.75
N THR A 85 -13.15 9.03 14.72
CA THR A 85 -11.74 9.39 14.76
C THR A 85 -11.63 10.91 14.73
N LYS A 86 -11.17 11.48 15.84
CA LYS A 86 -10.87 12.91 15.91
C LYS A 86 -9.44 13.11 15.43
N LEU A 87 -9.29 13.71 14.25
CA LEU A 87 -7.98 14.12 13.76
C LEU A 87 -7.33 15.11 14.72
N SER A 88 -6.00 15.18 14.68
CA SER A 88 -5.29 16.29 15.30
C SER A 88 -5.77 17.60 14.68
N LYS A 89 -5.66 18.69 15.44
CA LYS A 89 -6.06 20.03 14.98
C LYS A 89 -5.38 20.41 13.66
N GLU A 90 -4.11 20.04 13.48
CA GLU A 90 -3.37 20.27 12.23
C GLU A 90 -4.06 19.63 11.02
N TRP A 91 -4.37 18.33 11.08
CA TRP A 91 -4.95 17.62 9.94
C TRP A 91 -6.41 18.03 9.70
N ASP A 92 -7.16 18.32 10.75
CA ASP A 92 -8.53 18.83 10.60
C ASP A 92 -8.55 20.21 9.93
N GLU A 93 -7.61 21.09 10.27
CA GLU A 93 -7.45 22.40 9.63
C GLU A 93 -7.05 22.24 8.15
N VAL A 94 -6.01 21.44 7.86
CA VAL A 94 -5.54 21.20 6.48
C VAL A 94 -6.67 20.69 5.58
N LEU A 95 -7.45 19.71 6.06
CA LEU A 95 -8.53 19.10 5.29
C LEU A 95 -9.78 20.00 5.19
N SER A 96 -9.89 21.02 6.03
CA SER A 96 -11.01 21.97 6.02
C SER A 96 -10.71 23.25 5.20
N LEU A 97 -9.48 23.41 4.69
CA LEU A 97 -9.12 24.57 3.87
C LEU A 97 -9.92 24.66 2.56
N ARG A 98 -10.33 23.51 2.02
CA ARG A 98 -10.98 23.38 0.71
C ARG A 98 -11.99 22.24 0.72
N GLU A 99 -12.89 22.23 -0.26
CA GLU A 99 -13.93 21.19 -0.38
C GLU A 99 -13.37 19.83 -0.83
N GLN A 100 -12.30 19.84 -1.61
CA GLN A 100 -11.71 18.63 -2.18
C GLN A 100 -10.32 18.39 -1.59
N ASN A 101 -10.06 17.14 -1.20
CA ASN A 101 -8.78 16.72 -0.65
C ASN A 101 -8.27 15.49 -1.41
N VAL A 102 -6.96 15.43 -1.65
CA VAL A 102 -6.30 14.30 -2.31
C VAL A 102 -5.05 13.91 -1.53
N LEU A 103 -4.97 12.64 -1.16
CA LEU A 103 -3.78 12.05 -0.52
C LEU A 103 -2.91 11.36 -1.58
N VAL A 104 -1.64 11.76 -1.68
CA VAL A 104 -0.64 11.13 -2.56
C VAL A 104 0.43 10.46 -1.70
N SER A 105 0.47 9.13 -1.73
CA SER A 105 1.40 8.30 -0.95
C SER A 105 1.73 7.02 -1.71
N PHE A 106 3.02 6.72 -1.86
CA PHE A 106 3.52 5.49 -2.49
C PHE A 106 3.96 4.44 -1.45
N GLY A 107 3.54 4.63 -0.19
CA GLY A 107 3.84 3.73 0.92
C GLY A 107 5.25 3.93 1.49
N SER A 108 5.81 2.88 2.07
CA SER A 108 7.12 2.89 2.74
C SER A 108 8.27 2.30 1.91
N ASN A 109 7.96 1.78 0.72
CA ASN A 109 8.95 1.06 -0.11
C ASN A 109 9.36 1.83 -1.37
N ALA A 110 8.48 2.69 -1.89
CA ALA A 110 8.76 3.56 -3.02
C ALA A 110 8.59 5.00 -2.54
N PHE A 111 9.68 5.75 -2.47
CA PHE A 111 9.67 7.12 -1.98
C PHE A 111 9.38 8.10 -3.11
N SER A 112 8.54 9.10 -2.83
CA SER A 112 8.31 10.22 -3.76
C SER A 112 9.58 11.03 -3.98
N SER A 113 10.48 11.07 -2.98
CA SER A 113 11.78 11.74 -3.10
C SER A 113 12.66 11.17 -4.20
N ASP A 114 12.56 9.86 -4.43
CA ASP A 114 13.40 9.12 -5.38
C ASP A 114 12.82 9.14 -6.80
N MET A 115 11.63 9.72 -6.95
CA MET A 115 10.97 9.89 -8.22
C MET A 115 11.81 10.78 -9.17
N PRO A 116 11.96 10.42 -10.45
CA PRO A 116 12.56 11.30 -11.45
C PRO A 116 11.91 12.69 -11.49
N ASP A 117 12.71 13.73 -11.73
CA ASP A 117 12.25 15.12 -11.69
C ASP A 117 11.15 15.42 -12.72
N GLU A 118 11.15 14.71 -13.84
CA GLU A 118 10.11 14.77 -14.87
C GLU A 118 8.73 14.42 -14.29
N TYR A 119 8.65 13.36 -13.47
CA TYR A 119 7.40 12.94 -12.85
C TYR A 119 7.01 13.86 -11.69
N LYS A 120 7.97 14.32 -10.87
CA LYS A 120 7.71 15.33 -9.84
C LYS A 120 7.12 16.60 -10.46
N SER A 121 7.66 17.04 -11.58
CA SER A 121 7.17 18.20 -12.34
C SER A 121 5.76 17.99 -12.88
N ALA A 122 5.44 16.78 -13.33
CA ALA A 122 4.09 16.44 -13.77
C ALA A 122 3.06 16.53 -12.61
N PHE A 123 3.41 16.02 -11.42
CA PHE A 123 2.57 16.17 -10.23
C PHE A 123 2.34 17.64 -9.87
N LEU A 124 3.41 18.44 -9.81
CA LEU A 124 3.31 19.87 -9.50
C LEU A 124 2.43 20.64 -10.49
N LYS A 125 2.54 20.32 -11.79
CA LYS A 125 1.68 20.89 -12.82
C LYS A 125 0.21 20.56 -12.59
N VAL A 126 -0.10 19.31 -12.24
CA VAL A 126 -1.48 18.89 -11.93
C VAL A 126 -1.98 19.61 -10.69
N PHE A 127 -1.19 19.66 -9.61
CA PHE A 127 -1.57 20.34 -8.37
C PHE A 127 -1.86 21.82 -8.61
N GLY A 128 -1.02 22.52 -9.37
CA GLY A 128 -1.24 23.93 -9.73
C GLY A 128 -2.47 24.15 -10.61
N SER A 129 -2.89 23.16 -11.40
CA SER A 129 -4.10 23.23 -12.23
C SER A 129 -5.41 23.08 -11.43
N MET A 130 -5.33 22.62 -10.17
CA MET A 130 -6.49 22.36 -9.30
C MET A 130 -6.41 23.18 -8.00
N PRO A 131 -6.49 24.52 -8.06
CA PRO A 131 -6.29 25.40 -6.90
C PRO A 131 -7.33 25.21 -5.78
N ASN A 132 -8.50 24.65 -6.11
CA ASN A 132 -9.59 24.34 -5.18
C ASN A 132 -9.49 22.94 -4.54
N THR A 133 -8.39 22.21 -4.79
CA THR A 133 -8.12 20.90 -4.19
C THR A 133 -6.89 20.97 -3.30
N THR A 134 -7.00 20.52 -2.05
CA THR A 134 -5.85 20.36 -1.16
C THR A 134 -5.17 19.02 -1.43
N PHE A 135 -3.90 19.05 -1.81
CA PHE A 135 -3.06 17.86 -1.99
C PHE A 135 -2.18 17.65 -0.78
N ILE A 136 -2.31 16.49 -0.12
CA ILE A 136 -1.38 16.03 0.90
C ILE A 136 -0.43 15.05 0.21
N TRP A 137 0.81 15.47 -0.03
CA TRP A 137 1.79 14.65 -0.72
C TRP A 137 2.88 14.18 0.25
N LYS A 138 2.93 12.87 0.46
CA LYS A 138 4.00 12.24 1.23
C LYS A 138 5.31 12.35 0.46
N TYR A 139 6.26 13.08 1.03
CA TYR A 139 7.58 13.34 0.46
C TYR A 139 8.63 13.17 1.55
N GLU A 140 9.56 12.23 1.35
CA GLU A 140 10.41 11.68 2.40
C GLU A 140 11.60 12.55 2.81
N ILE A 141 11.72 13.76 2.25
CA ILE A 141 12.73 14.75 2.61
C ILE A 141 12.08 15.85 3.46
N GLU A 142 12.57 16.00 4.69
CA GLU A 142 12.14 17.08 5.58
C GLU A 142 12.45 18.47 5.00
N ASN A 143 11.54 19.42 5.19
CA ASN A 143 11.67 20.81 4.73
C ASN A 143 11.89 20.95 3.20
N ALA A 144 11.48 19.96 2.41
CA ALA A 144 11.49 20.06 0.96
C ALA A 144 10.67 21.27 0.48
N THR A 145 11.22 22.03 -0.46
CA THR A 145 10.66 23.32 -0.89
C THR A 145 10.00 23.27 -2.28
N LEU A 146 10.03 22.10 -2.93
CA LEU A 146 9.62 21.94 -4.33
C LEU A 146 8.17 22.38 -4.59
N ALA A 147 7.29 22.32 -3.59
CA ALA A 147 5.88 22.70 -3.69
C ALA A 147 5.54 24.03 -2.98
N ASN A 148 6.52 24.77 -2.45
CA ASN A 148 6.26 26.00 -1.67
C ASN A 148 5.50 27.08 -2.45
N HIS A 149 5.59 27.06 -3.78
CA HIS A 149 4.88 27.98 -4.66
C HIS A 149 3.40 27.60 -4.87
N LEU A 150 2.96 26.45 -4.36
CA LEU A 150 1.60 25.92 -4.49
C LEU A 150 0.90 25.93 -3.12
N PRO A 151 0.04 26.93 -2.83
CA PRO A 151 -0.62 27.05 -1.52
C PRO A 151 -1.67 25.96 -1.26
N ASN A 152 -1.91 25.10 -2.24
CA ASN A 152 -2.82 23.96 -2.16
C ASN A 152 -2.10 22.62 -1.98
N VAL A 153 -0.79 22.62 -1.76
CA VAL A 153 0.00 21.41 -1.53
C VAL A 153 0.63 21.43 -0.13
N LYS A 154 0.35 20.41 0.67
CA LYS A 154 1.01 20.13 1.94
C LYS A 154 1.98 18.97 1.73
N LEU A 155 3.27 19.25 1.73
CA LEU A 155 4.30 18.23 1.82
C LEU A 155 4.41 17.72 3.26
N THR A 156 4.57 16.42 3.43
CA THR A 156 4.81 15.80 4.73
C THR A 156 5.65 14.54 4.60
N THR A 157 6.48 14.24 5.60
CA THR A 157 7.19 12.95 5.67
C THR A 157 6.29 11.84 6.22
N TRP A 158 5.25 12.21 6.98
CA TRP A 158 4.34 11.28 7.63
C TRP A 158 2.93 11.87 7.83
N MET A 159 1.91 11.02 7.81
CA MET A 159 0.54 11.39 8.17
C MET A 159 -0.22 10.18 8.74
N PRO A 160 -1.28 10.41 9.56
CA PRO A 160 -2.16 9.35 10.02
C PRO A 160 -3.10 8.91 8.88
N GLN A 161 -2.55 8.17 7.91
CA GLN A 161 -3.23 7.82 6.66
C GLN A 161 -4.58 7.10 6.88
N ASN A 162 -4.65 6.14 7.81
CA ASN A 162 -5.90 5.45 8.13
C ASN A 162 -6.97 6.41 8.66
N ASP A 163 -6.59 7.39 9.46
CA ASP A 163 -7.52 8.34 10.08
C ASP A 163 -8.01 9.35 9.04
N ILE A 164 -7.11 9.84 8.18
CA ILE A 164 -7.44 10.77 7.08
C ILE A 164 -8.37 10.11 6.07
N LEU A 165 -8.14 8.83 5.71
CA LEU A 165 -9.00 8.09 4.79
C LEU A 165 -10.31 7.61 5.45
N GLY A 166 -10.36 7.55 6.78
CA GLY A 166 -11.52 7.08 7.55
C GLY A 166 -12.56 8.14 7.86
N ILE A 167 -12.34 9.39 7.47
CA ILE A 167 -13.27 10.51 7.66
C ILE A 167 -13.92 10.96 6.34
N SER A 168 -15.13 11.51 6.41
CA SER A 168 -15.89 11.98 5.25
C SER A 168 -15.46 13.37 4.73
N LYS A 169 -14.15 13.66 4.73
CA LYS A 169 -13.59 14.91 4.19
C LYS A 169 -12.56 14.66 3.06
N CYS A 170 -12.25 13.41 2.74
CA CYS A 170 -11.43 13.00 1.61
C CYS A 170 -12.30 12.32 0.55
#